data_AF-A0A659UV98-F1
#
_entry.id   AF-A0A659UV98-F1
#
_cell.length_a   1.000
_cell.length_b   1.000
_cell.length_c   1.000
_cell.angle_alpha   90.00
_cell.angle_beta   90.00
_cell.angle_gamma   90.00
#
_symmetry.space_group_name_H-M   'P 1'
#
loop_
_entity.id
_entity.type
_entity.pdbx_description
1 polymer ?
#
loop_
_entity_poly.entity_id
_entity_poly.type
_entity_poly.pdbx_seq_one_letter_code
_entity_poly.pdbx_strand_id
1 'polypeptide(L)'
;HPEIAELYTHARPGDAVLDRLNRAKKLQEMKKNHTESSMTVARAALDAQDLSTARREAEAAIRMDRREGAYLLLADIEEAETGDQGKVRQLLSKAVRAPRDPAWVADGIVSERWAPVSPVTGRLDAFEWRAPMERLGQLIDSRDVEPDAPVVAI
;
A
#
# COMPACT_ATOMS: atom_id res chain seq x y z
N HIS A 1 6.47 -5.93 -1.27
CA HIS A 1 5.30 -5.41 -2.00
C HIS A 1 4.06 -5.59 -1.12
N PRO A 2 3.18 -4.59 -1.01
CA PRO A 2 1.97 -4.65 -0.17
C PRO A 2 1.01 -5.80 -0.58
N GLU A 3 0.82 -6.04 -1.88
CA GLU A 3 -0.05 -7.13 -2.36
C GLU A 3 0.38 -8.52 -1.87
N ILE A 4 1.69 -8.76 -1.70
CA ILE A 4 2.18 -10.03 -1.15
C ILE A 4 1.72 -10.19 0.30
N ALA A 5 1.74 -9.09 1.06
CA ALA A 5 1.33 -9.09 2.45
C ALA A 5 -0.19 -9.26 2.58
N GLU A 6 -0.96 -8.60 1.71
CA GLU A 6 -2.41 -8.74 1.63
C GLU A 6 -2.81 -10.18 1.29
N LEU A 7 -2.18 -10.77 0.28
CA LEU A 7 -2.40 -12.16 -0.09
C LEU A 7 -2.04 -13.11 1.07
N TYR A 8 -0.94 -12.83 1.78
CA TYR A 8 -0.52 -13.65 2.91
C TYR A 8 -1.51 -13.62 4.07
N THR A 9 -2.06 -12.44 4.40
CA THR A 9 -3.02 -12.27 5.50
C THR A 9 -4.42 -12.79 5.15
N HIS A 10 -4.80 -12.80 3.88
CA HIS A 10 -6.10 -13.28 3.39
C HIS A 10 -6.06 -14.67 2.72
N ALA A 11 -4.93 -15.38 2.80
CA ALA A 11 -4.72 -16.66 2.12
C ALA A 11 -5.77 -17.74 2.48
N ARG A 12 -6.43 -17.64 3.64
CA ARG A 12 -7.58 -18.50 3.98
C ARG A 12 -8.87 -17.67 4.00
N PRO A 13 -9.82 -17.96 3.09
CA PRO A 13 -11.14 -17.39 3.16
C PRO A 13 -11.84 -17.74 4.48
N GLY A 14 -12.51 -16.76 5.09
CA GLY A 14 -13.28 -16.95 6.32
C GLY A 14 -12.50 -16.77 7.63
N ASP A 15 -11.18 -16.49 7.58
CA ASP A 15 -10.39 -16.18 8.77
C ASP A 15 -10.97 -14.96 9.52
N ALA A 16 -11.12 -15.10 10.84
CA ALA A 16 -11.55 -14.01 11.69
C ALA A 16 -10.47 -12.91 11.75
N VAL A 17 -10.85 -11.72 12.20
CA VAL A 17 -9.93 -10.57 12.25
C VAL A 17 -8.66 -10.87 13.06
N LEU A 18 -8.80 -11.58 14.19
CA LEU A 18 -7.68 -12.00 15.02
C LEU A 18 -6.77 -13.02 14.32
N ASP A 19 -7.32 -13.90 13.50
CA ASP A 19 -6.53 -14.87 12.71
C ASP A 19 -5.68 -14.13 11.67
N ARG A 20 -6.25 -13.10 11.03
CA ARG A 20 -5.51 -12.24 10.09
C ARG A 20 -4.39 -11.46 10.79
N LEU A 21 -4.63 -10.96 12.00
CA LEU A 21 -3.59 -10.33 12.82
C LEU A 21 -2.46 -11.32 13.16
N ASN A 22 -2.79 -12.56 13.54
CA ASN A 22 -1.78 -13.59 13.83
C ASN A 22 -0.93 -13.92 12.59
N ARG A 23 -1.54 -13.97 11.39
CA ARG A 23 -0.79 -14.09 10.13
C ARG A 23 0.09 -12.88 9.87
N ALA A 24 -0.41 -11.66 10.06
CA ALA A 24 0.38 -10.46 9.87
C ALA A 24 1.63 -10.48 10.77
N LYS A 25 1.48 -10.87 12.05
CA LYS A 25 2.61 -11.07 12.97
C LYS A 25 3.55 -12.15 12.47
N LYS A 26 3.03 -13.25 11.94
CA LYS A 26 3.84 -14.34 11.36
C LYS A 26 4.64 -13.89 10.14
N LEU A 27 4.08 -13.05 9.27
CA LEU A 27 4.78 -12.43 8.16
C LEU A 27 5.93 -11.55 8.65
N GLN A 28 5.68 -10.73 9.69
CA GLN A 28 6.69 -9.87 10.28
C GLN A 28 7.84 -10.67 10.92
N GLU A 29 7.57 -11.83 11.51
CA GLU A 29 8.63 -12.73 11.99
C GLU A 29 9.57 -13.19 10.87
N MET A 30 9.04 -13.45 9.66
CA MET A 30 9.83 -13.86 8.50
C MET A 30 10.63 -12.69 7.91
N LYS A 31 10.06 -11.48 7.93
CA LYS A 31 10.67 -10.25 7.40
C LYS A 31 10.62 -9.16 8.47
N LYS A 32 11.51 -9.32 9.46
CA LYS A 32 11.72 -8.34 10.54
C LYS A 32 12.29 -7.05 9.95
N ASN A 33 12.01 -5.93 10.62
CA ASN A 33 12.53 -4.60 10.26
C ASN A 33 12.25 -4.20 8.79
N HIS A 34 11.03 -4.48 8.33
CA HIS A 34 10.59 -4.12 6.98
C HIS A 34 9.30 -3.29 7.07
N THR A 35 9.26 -2.16 6.36
CA THR A 35 8.12 -1.22 6.39
C THR A 35 6.80 -1.88 6.05
N GLU A 36 6.75 -2.68 4.96
CA GLU A 36 5.53 -3.42 4.60
C GLU A 36 5.09 -4.39 5.70
N SER A 37 6.02 -5.07 6.38
CA SER A 37 5.66 -6.00 7.45
C SER A 37 5.01 -5.25 8.62
N SER A 38 5.60 -4.14 9.06
CA SER A 38 5.02 -3.32 10.14
C SER A 38 3.71 -2.65 9.72
N MET A 39 3.58 -2.15 8.49
CA MET A 39 2.30 -1.61 8.00
C MET A 39 1.21 -2.68 7.93
N THR A 40 1.56 -3.91 7.54
CA THR A 40 0.62 -5.03 7.51
C THR A 40 0.12 -5.38 8.91
N VAL A 41 1.02 -5.47 9.90
CA VAL A 41 0.62 -5.71 11.29
C VAL A 41 -0.21 -4.55 11.83
N ALA A 42 0.16 -3.31 11.53
CA ALA A 42 -0.57 -2.13 11.98
C ALA A 42 -2.02 -2.11 11.45
N ARG A 43 -2.23 -2.38 10.16
CA ARG A 43 -3.56 -2.48 9.55
C ARG A 43 -4.39 -3.61 10.17
N ALA A 44 -3.81 -4.81 10.27
CA ALA A 44 -4.52 -5.95 10.85
C ALA A 44 -4.82 -5.76 12.35
N ALA A 45 -3.98 -5.03 13.08
CA ALA A 45 -4.20 -4.71 14.48
C ALA A 45 -5.30 -3.65 14.66
N LEU A 46 -5.35 -2.65 13.77
CA LEU A 46 -6.46 -1.68 13.72
C LEU A 46 -7.79 -2.39 13.46
N ASP A 47 -7.85 -3.29 12.48
CA ASP A 47 -9.04 -4.09 12.22
C ASP A 47 -9.45 -4.90 13.46
N ALA A 48 -8.47 -5.48 14.17
CA ALA A 48 -8.68 -6.26 15.38
C ALA A 48 -8.97 -5.41 16.64
N GLN A 49 -9.01 -4.09 16.52
CA GLN A 49 -9.14 -3.15 17.63
C GLN A 49 -8.02 -3.25 18.69
N ASP A 50 -6.87 -3.83 18.34
CA ASP A 50 -5.64 -3.76 19.13
C ASP A 50 -4.89 -2.48 18.78
N LEU A 51 -5.43 -1.34 19.23
CA LEU A 51 -4.93 -0.01 18.91
C LEU A 51 -3.49 0.21 19.41
N SER A 52 -3.14 -0.43 20.53
CA SER A 52 -1.78 -0.37 21.11
C SER A 52 -0.73 -0.97 20.17
N THR A 53 -1.03 -2.14 19.59
CA THR A 53 -0.16 -2.76 18.59
C THR A 53 -0.21 -1.99 17.29
N ALA A 54 -1.39 -1.53 16.85
CA ALA A 54 -1.55 -0.76 15.63
C ALA A 54 -0.66 0.48 15.62
N ARG A 55 -0.71 1.29 16.69
CA ARG A 55 0.10 2.50 16.85
C ARG A 55 1.59 2.18 16.84
N ARG A 56 2.03 1.22 17.67
CA ARG A 56 3.44 0.85 17.79
C ARG A 56 4.04 0.47 16.43
N GLU A 57 3.31 -0.30 15.64
CA GLU A 57 3.75 -0.79 14.34
C GLU A 57 3.67 0.30 13.25
N ALA A 58 2.65 1.15 13.25
CA ALA A 58 2.57 2.30 12.35
C ALA A 58 3.74 3.28 12.58
N GLU A 59 4.07 3.55 13.85
CA GLU A 59 5.23 4.37 14.19
C GLU A 59 6.55 3.67 13.81
N ALA A 60 6.65 2.35 13.95
CA ALA A 60 7.80 1.59 13.47
C ALA A 60 7.97 1.71 11.96
N ALA A 61 6.88 1.61 11.19
CA ALA A 61 6.89 1.82 9.76
C ALA A 61 7.42 3.22 9.40
N ILE A 62 6.90 4.28 10.04
CA ILE A 62 7.35 5.67 9.82
C ILE A 62 8.84 5.85 10.14
N ARG A 63 9.36 5.19 11.18
CA ARG A 63 10.79 5.24 11.54
C ARG A 63 11.68 4.56 10.49
N MET A 64 11.20 3.47 9.88
CA MET A 64 11.94 2.73 8.86
C MET A 64 11.91 3.43 7.50
N ASP A 65 10.71 3.84 7.07
CA ASP A 65 10.49 4.53 5.81
C ASP A 65 9.29 5.46 5.94
N ARG A 66 9.54 6.75 5.75
CA ARG A 66 8.53 7.78 5.93
C ARG A 66 7.78 7.95 4.62
N ARG A 67 6.50 7.59 4.62
CA ARG A 67 5.64 7.65 3.44
C ARG A 67 4.20 8.04 3.78
N GLU A 68 3.49 8.54 2.78
CA GLU A 68 2.11 9.03 2.86
C GLU A 68 1.20 8.01 3.57
N GLY A 69 1.16 6.76 3.11
CA GLY A 69 0.27 5.73 3.64
C GLY A 69 0.53 5.36 5.10
N ALA A 70 1.77 5.53 5.59
CA ALA A 70 2.10 5.28 6.99
C ALA A 70 1.52 6.35 7.92
N TYR A 71 1.50 7.61 7.49
CA TYR A 71 0.87 8.70 8.24
C TYR A 71 -0.65 8.66 8.17
N LEU A 72 -1.22 8.27 7.02
CA LEU A 72 -2.67 8.05 6.90
C LEU A 72 -3.13 6.96 7.87
N LEU A 73 -2.44 5.80 7.89
CA LEU A 73 -2.74 4.74 8.84
C LEU A 73 -2.61 5.20 10.30
N LEU A 74 -1.60 6.00 10.64
CA LEU A 74 -1.47 6.54 12.00
C LEU A 74 -2.61 7.52 12.34
N ALA A 75 -3.15 8.24 11.35
CA ALA A 75 -4.31 9.12 11.53
C ALA A 75 -5.58 8.30 11.81
N ASP A 76 -5.81 7.22 11.07
CA ASP A 76 -6.94 6.29 11.31
C ASP A 76 -6.87 5.70 12.73
N ILE A 77 -5.66 5.34 13.18
CA ILE A 77 -5.43 4.81 14.54
C ILE A 77 -5.70 5.89 15.60
N GLU A 78 -5.24 7.12 15.39
CA GLU A 78 -5.48 8.23 16.32
C GLU A 78 -6.97 8.54 16.45
N GLU A 79 -7.70 8.53 15.33
CA GLU A 79 -9.15 8.73 15.33
C GLU A 79 -9.86 7.62 16.13
N ALA A 80 -9.49 6.36 15.92
CA ALA A 80 -10.06 5.23 16.64
C ALA A 80 -9.74 5.23 18.15
N GLU A 81 -8.54 5.68 18.53
CA GLU A 81 -8.08 5.61 19.93
C GLU A 81 -8.54 6.80 20.78
N THR A 82 -8.46 8.02 20.25
CA THR A 82 -8.68 9.24 21.06
C THR A 82 -9.83 10.10 20.55
N GLY A 83 -10.17 10.00 19.26
CA GLY A 83 -11.11 10.91 18.61
C GLY A 83 -10.63 12.36 18.51
N ASP A 84 -9.35 12.65 18.82
CA ASP A 84 -8.80 14.00 18.80
C ASP A 84 -8.59 14.50 17.37
N GLN A 85 -9.58 15.25 16.89
CA GLN A 85 -9.60 15.85 15.55
C GLN A 85 -8.45 16.85 15.31
N GLY A 86 -7.83 17.40 16.36
CA GLY A 86 -6.63 18.24 16.24
C GLY A 86 -5.41 17.40 15.84
N LYS A 87 -5.19 16.29 16.55
CA LYS A 87 -4.09 15.36 16.26
C LYS A 87 -4.27 14.65 14.92
N VAL A 88 -5.48 14.22 14.59
CA VAL A 88 -5.80 13.61 13.29
C VAL A 88 -5.41 14.57 12.16
N ARG A 89 -5.85 15.85 12.21
CA ARG A 89 -5.46 16.86 11.22
C ARG A 89 -3.97 17.12 11.15
N GLN A 90 -3.26 17.06 12.28
CA GLN A 90 -1.82 17.17 12.30
C GLN A 90 -1.14 15.99 11.56
N LEU A 91 -1.65 14.77 11.73
CA LEU A 91 -1.14 13.58 11.04
C LEU A 91 -1.45 13.62 9.54
N LEU A 92 -2.66 14.01 9.15
CA LEU A 92 -3.01 14.22 7.74
C LEU A 92 -2.13 15.29 7.08
N SER A 93 -1.81 16.37 7.80
CA SER A 93 -0.88 17.40 7.33
C SER A 93 0.56 16.90 7.16
N LYS A 94 0.95 15.83 7.88
CA LYS A 94 2.23 15.14 7.68
C LYS A 94 2.15 14.21 6.47
N ALA A 95 1.04 13.51 6.26
CA ALA A 95 0.83 12.64 5.11
C ALA A 95 0.98 13.40 3.78
N VAL A 96 0.36 14.59 3.66
CA VAL A 96 0.45 15.45 2.45
C VAL A 96 1.88 15.84 2.10
N ARG A 97 2.77 15.94 3.10
CA ARG A 97 4.18 16.36 2.92
C ARG A 97 5.14 15.17 2.88
N ALA A 98 4.65 13.96 3.09
CA ALA A 98 5.48 12.78 3.08
C ALA A 98 5.74 12.33 1.63
N PRO A 99 6.87 11.65 1.38
CA PRO A 99 7.06 10.93 0.12
C PRO A 99 5.85 10.05 -0.22
N ARG A 100 5.48 10.01 -1.49
CA ARG A 100 4.43 9.11 -1.99
C ARG A 100 4.80 7.66 -1.72
N ASP A 101 3.78 6.84 -1.50
CA ASP A 101 3.98 5.40 -1.43
C ASP A 101 4.56 4.87 -2.76
N PRO A 102 5.38 3.80 -2.70
CA PRO A 102 5.86 3.15 -3.91
C PRO A 102 4.72 2.71 -4.82
N ALA A 103 4.93 2.85 -6.12
CA ALA A 103 4.01 2.42 -7.17
C ALA A 103 4.83 1.84 -8.34
N TRP A 104 4.14 1.27 -9.34
CA TRP A 104 4.80 0.85 -10.57
C TRP A 104 5.10 2.07 -11.43
N VAL A 105 6.39 2.32 -11.71
CA VAL A 105 6.83 3.49 -12.47
C VAL A 105 7.62 3.07 -13.71
N ALA A 106 7.22 3.56 -14.88
CA ALA A 106 7.94 3.40 -16.14
C ALA A 106 7.86 4.68 -16.96
N ASP A 107 8.99 5.18 -17.47
CA ASP A 107 9.04 6.26 -18.47
C ASP A 107 8.18 7.51 -18.13
N GLY A 108 8.11 7.87 -16.84
CA GLY A 108 7.34 9.01 -16.35
C GLY A 108 5.85 8.73 -16.08
N ILE A 109 5.39 7.50 -16.30
CA ILE A 109 4.06 7.02 -15.96
C ILE A 109 4.09 6.33 -14.60
N VAL A 110 3.07 6.60 -13.80
CA VAL A 110 2.76 5.89 -12.56
C VAL A 110 1.54 5.01 -12.83
N SER A 111 1.65 3.73 -12.48
CA SER A 111 0.59 2.74 -12.59
C SER A 111 0.37 2.05 -11.25
N GLU A 112 -0.90 1.74 -10.96
CA GLU A 112 -1.27 0.92 -9.81
C GLU A 112 -0.92 -0.56 -10.02
N ARG A 113 -0.96 -1.03 -11.28
CA ARG A 113 -0.67 -2.42 -11.64
C ARG A 113 0.59 -2.52 -12.50
N TRP A 114 1.33 -3.61 -12.32
CA TRP A 114 2.47 -3.90 -13.17
C TRP A 114 2.02 -4.16 -14.60
N ALA A 115 2.80 -3.69 -15.58
CA ALA A 115 2.61 -3.99 -16.98
C ALA A 115 3.95 -4.45 -17.62
N PRO A 116 3.92 -5.40 -18.57
CA PRO A 116 5.13 -5.97 -19.16
C PRO A 116 5.84 -5.01 -20.12
N VAL A 117 5.13 -4.03 -20.68
CA VAL A 117 5.62 -3.14 -21.73
C VAL A 117 5.31 -1.69 -21.35
N SER A 118 6.26 -0.79 -21.55
CA SER A 118 6.00 0.64 -21.46
C SER A 118 5.05 1.10 -22.59
N PRO A 119 3.95 1.81 -22.28
CA PRO A 119 3.08 2.35 -23.31
C PRO A 119 3.69 3.56 -24.02
N VAL A 120 4.80 4.12 -23.50
CA VAL A 120 5.50 5.27 -24.11
C VAL A 120 6.57 4.81 -25.08
N THR A 121 7.40 3.85 -24.66
CA THR A 121 8.62 3.48 -25.40
C THR A 121 8.54 2.11 -26.06
N GLY A 122 7.56 1.27 -25.69
CA GLY A 122 7.50 -0.13 -26.12
C GLY A 122 8.56 -1.03 -25.48
N ARG A 123 9.36 -0.51 -24.53
CA ARG A 123 10.39 -1.29 -23.83
C ARG A 123 9.74 -2.36 -22.95
N LEU A 124 10.24 -3.59 -23.08
CA LEU A 124 9.89 -4.71 -22.21
C LEU A 124 10.53 -4.54 -20.81
N ASP A 125 9.83 -4.98 -19.78
CA ASP A 125 10.28 -4.95 -18.38
C ASP A 125 10.68 -3.54 -17.91
N ALA A 126 9.85 -2.56 -18.28
CA ALA A 126 10.12 -1.14 -18.00
C ALA A 126 9.59 -0.66 -16.64
N PHE A 127 8.60 -1.35 -16.07
CA PHE A 127 7.95 -0.94 -14.82
C PHE A 127 8.72 -1.42 -13.60
N GLU A 128 9.17 -0.46 -12.78
CA GLU A 128 9.87 -0.71 -11.53
C GLU A 128 9.02 -0.29 -10.33
N TRP A 129 9.06 -1.07 -9.26
CA TRP A 129 8.39 -0.73 -8.00
C TRP A 129 9.24 0.26 -7.19
N ARG A 130 8.85 1.54 -7.19
CA ARG A 130 9.58 2.59 -6.47
C ARG A 130 8.69 3.77 -6.12
N ALA A 131 9.14 4.62 -5.19
CA ALA A 131 8.47 5.89 -4.91
C ALA A 131 8.48 6.78 -6.18
N PRO A 132 7.32 7.28 -6.64
CA PRO A 132 7.27 8.23 -7.73
C PRO A 132 8.06 9.49 -7.39
N MET A 133 8.94 9.93 -8.29
CA MET A 133 9.52 11.27 -8.17
C MET A 133 8.39 12.29 -8.39
N GLU A 134 8.38 13.39 -7.63
CA GLU A 134 7.40 14.48 -7.76
C GLU A 134 7.52 15.14 -9.15
N ARG A 135 6.94 14.50 -10.16
CA ARG A 135 6.68 15.10 -11.45
C ARG A 135 5.27 14.68 -11.85
N LEU A 136 4.39 15.68 -11.90
CA LEU A 136 3.03 15.61 -12.42
C LEU A 136 2.97 14.71 -13.66
N GLY A 137 2.23 13.59 -13.59
CA GLY A 137 2.11 12.65 -14.69
C GLY A 137 0.86 11.79 -14.55
N GLN A 138 -0.08 12.04 -15.45
CA GLN A 138 -1.39 11.41 -15.63
C GLN A 138 -1.54 9.99 -15.07
N LEU A 139 -2.51 9.80 -14.17
CA LEU A 139 -2.99 8.49 -13.74
C LEU A 139 -3.81 7.89 -14.88
N ILE A 140 -3.38 6.76 -15.45
CA ILE A 140 -4.21 5.99 -16.38
C ILE A 140 -4.95 4.93 -15.55
N ASP A 141 -6.24 5.13 -15.29
CA ASP A 141 -7.12 4.06 -14.77
C ASP A 141 -7.26 3.02 -15.88
N SER A 142 -6.63 1.86 -15.70
CA SER A 142 -6.74 0.76 -16.66
C SER A 142 -8.06 0.01 -16.43
N ARG A 143 -9.19 0.67 -16.66
CA ARG A 143 -10.51 0.03 -16.73
C ARG A 143 -11.20 0.38 -18.04
N ASP A 144 -10.52 0.06 -19.14
CA ASP A 144 -11.16 -0.20 -20.43
C ASP A 144 -10.56 -1.50 -20.98
N VAL A 145 -11.07 -2.62 -20.49
CA VAL A 145 -11.03 -3.89 -21.21
C VAL A 145 -12.47 -4.29 -21.42
N GLU A 146 -12.97 -4.16 -22.65
CA GLU A 146 -14.00 -5.05 -23.21
C GLU A 146 -14.13 -4.86 -24.74
N PRO A 147 -14.76 -5.79 -25.48
CA PRO A 147 -14.01 -6.80 -26.23
C PRO A 147 -14.32 -6.79 -27.75
N ASP A 148 -13.65 -7.72 -28.42
CA ASP A 148 -14.05 -8.39 -29.66
C ASP A 148 -13.33 -8.00 -30.95
N ALA A 149 -12.79 -9.05 -31.57
CA ALA A 149 -12.05 -9.02 -32.82
C ALA A 149 -12.99 -9.38 -33.97
N PRO A 150 -12.86 -8.79 -35.17
CA PRO A 150 -13.25 -9.47 -36.37
C PRO A 150 -12.03 -10.23 -36.92
N VAL A 151 -12.09 -11.56 -36.85
CA VAL A 151 -11.26 -12.42 -37.71
C VAL A 151 -11.70 -12.16 -39.14
N VAL A 152 -10.87 -11.48 -39.93
CA VAL A 152 -11.09 -11.35 -41.37
C VAL A 152 -10.67 -12.67 -42.02
N ALA A 153 -11.64 -13.43 -42.50
CA ALA A 153 -11.39 -14.56 -43.38
C ALA A 153 -10.96 -14.04 -44.77
N ILE A 154 -9.80 -14.49 -45.24
CA ILE A 154 -9.41 -14.53 -46.65
C ILE A 154 -9.07 -15.98 -46.97
#